data_AF-A0A7C7PSB0-F1
#
_entry.id   AF-A0A7C7PSB0-F1
#
_cell.length_a   1.000
_cell.length_b   1.000
_cell.length_c   1.000
_cell.angle_alpha   90.00
_cell.angle_beta   90.00
_cell.angle_gamma   90.00
#
_symmetry.space_group_name_H-M   'P 1'
#
loop_
_entity.id
_entity.type
_entity.pdbx_description
1 polymer ?
#
loop_
_entity_poly.entity_id
_entity_poly.type
_entity_poly.pdbx_seq_one_letter_code
_entity_poly.pdbx_strand_id
1 'polypeptide(L)'
;MSEVTGGLPIPKRRRKGKALGVKAERNKALIAAYKRGASCRDLGRRFGISMQAAFAVLQRHAPGAIRPRSRYREEDAEIVRRYVAGEQTTALARAFNCSTGRIYYVCRRDAPAAVEERRLSRGYMRSGPQS
;
A
#
# COMPACT_ATOMS: atom_id res chain seq x y z
N MET A 1 -13.98 57.95 14.93
CA MET A 1 -13.34 57.26 13.79
C MET A 1 -12.49 56.15 14.38
N SER A 2 -12.97 54.91 14.31
CA SER A 2 -12.32 53.74 14.93
C SER A 2 -11.18 53.26 14.04
N GLU A 3 -9.94 53.39 14.51
CA GLU A 3 -8.77 52.93 13.77
C GLU A 3 -8.63 51.41 13.86
N VAL A 4 -8.40 50.84 12.70
CA VAL A 4 -8.32 49.43 12.36
C VAL A 4 -7.15 48.79 13.11
N THR A 5 -7.41 47.79 13.95
CA THR A 5 -6.36 46.92 14.51
C THR A 5 -5.79 46.02 13.40
N GLY A 6 -4.80 46.53 12.68
CA GLY A 6 -3.96 45.76 11.76
C GLY A 6 -3.08 44.79 12.54
N GLY A 7 -3.41 43.50 12.51
CA GLY A 7 -2.61 42.44 13.13
C GLY A 7 -1.19 42.40 12.55
N LEU A 8 -0.18 42.45 13.42
CA LEU A 8 1.22 42.32 13.03
C LEU A 8 1.47 40.95 12.33
N PRO A 9 2.28 40.91 11.26
CA PRO A 9 2.66 39.65 10.62
C PRO A 9 3.51 38.81 11.57
N ILE A 10 3.05 37.59 11.87
CA ILE A 10 3.80 36.63 12.68
C ILE A 10 5.15 36.35 11.98
N PRO A 11 6.31 36.65 12.60
CA PRO A 11 7.59 36.45 11.95
C PRO A 11 7.82 34.96 11.68
N LYS A 12 8.11 34.61 10.41
CA LYS A 12 8.46 33.24 10.02
C LYS A 12 9.68 32.80 10.81
N ARG A 13 9.47 31.88 11.75
CA ARG A 13 10.51 31.29 12.61
C ARG A 13 11.65 30.73 11.75
N ARG A 14 12.80 31.39 11.71
CA ARG A 14 14.02 30.90 11.02
C ARG A 14 14.39 29.53 11.61
N ARG A 15 14.20 28.44 10.87
CA ARG A 15 14.66 27.10 11.30
C ARG A 15 16.20 27.12 11.31
N LYS A 16 16.82 27.06 12.50
CA LYS A 16 18.28 27.00 12.69
C LYS A 16 18.91 25.94 11.77
N GLY A 17 19.78 26.38 10.87
CA GLY A 17 20.38 25.58 9.78
C GLY A 17 21.34 24.45 10.21
N LYS A 18 21.72 24.34 11.50
CA LYS A 18 22.66 23.32 11.99
C LYS A 18 22.07 21.90 12.02
N ALA A 19 20.77 21.74 12.21
CA ALA A 19 20.12 20.43 12.32
C ALA A 19 19.91 19.73 10.96
N LEU A 20 20.08 20.43 9.83
CA LEU A 20 19.90 19.88 8.49
C LEU A 20 21.08 18.99 8.06
N GLY A 21 22.32 19.40 8.36
CA GLY A 21 23.52 18.64 7.99
C GLY A 21 23.63 17.29 8.72
N VAL A 22 23.40 17.28 10.04
CA VAL A 22 23.40 16.04 10.85
C VAL A 22 22.32 15.06 10.40
N LYS A 23 21.15 15.58 9.99
CA LYS A 23 20.07 14.74 9.42
C LYS A 23 20.45 14.17 8.06
N ALA A 24 21.16 14.91 7.21
CA ALA A 24 21.59 14.44 5.91
C ALA A 24 22.59 13.28 6.00
N GLU A 25 23.58 13.36 6.88
CA GLU A 25 24.56 12.28 7.09
C GLU A 25 23.90 11.02 7.68
N ARG A 26 23.01 11.19 8.66
CA ARG A 26 22.22 10.07 9.18
C ARG A 26 21.36 9.40 8.11
N ASN A 27 20.76 10.18 7.21
CA ASN A 27 19.94 9.65 6.12
C ASN A 27 20.78 8.84 5.12
N LYS A 28 21.98 9.30 4.77
CA LYS A 28 22.91 8.54 3.91
C LYS A 28 23.30 7.20 4.53
N ALA A 29 23.65 7.19 5.82
CA ALA A 29 23.98 5.97 6.55
C ALA A 29 22.79 4.98 6.60
N LEU A 30 21.56 5.49 6.77
CA LEU A 30 20.34 4.70 6.75
C LEU A 30 20.11 4.03 5.39
N ILE A 31 20.26 4.77 4.28
CA ILE A 31 20.09 4.23 2.93
C ILE A 31 21.14 3.15 2.63
N ALA A 32 22.39 3.37 3.04
CA ALA A 32 23.46 2.39 2.88
C ALA A 32 23.21 1.10 3.70
N ALA A 33 22.60 1.22 4.88
CA ALA A 33 22.20 0.06 5.68
C ALA A 33 20.99 -0.67 5.08
N TYR A 34 20.03 0.05 4.50
CA TYR A 34 18.90 -0.54 3.78
C TYR A 34 19.35 -1.33 2.54
N LYS A 35 20.26 -0.76 1.73
CA LYS A 35 20.85 -1.45 0.57
C LYS A 35 21.59 -2.74 0.92
N ARG A 36 22.08 -2.87 2.16
CA ARG A 36 22.70 -4.09 2.69
C ARG A 36 21.68 -5.14 3.17
N GLY A 37 20.39 -4.89 3.01
CA GLY A 37 19.31 -5.82 3.38
C GLY A 37 18.72 -5.62 4.77
N ALA A 38 19.08 -4.55 5.50
CA ALA A 38 18.49 -4.28 6.81
C ALA A 38 17.01 -3.86 6.69
N SER A 39 16.15 -4.38 7.56
CA SER A 39 14.72 -4.03 7.56
C SER A 39 14.49 -2.63 8.12
N CYS A 40 13.38 -1.98 7.72
CA CYS A 40 13.00 -0.67 8.28
C CYS A 40 12.83 -0.69 9.81
N ARG A 41 12.53 -1.85 10.40
CA ARG A 41 12.42 -2.04 11.86
C ARG A 41 13.80 -2.00 12.52
N ASP A 42 14.78 -2.67 11.93
CA ASP A 42 16.16 -2.70 12.42
C ASP A 42 16.85 -1.35 12.23
N LEU A 43 16.57 -0.67 11.12
CA LEU A 43 17.01 0.72 10.90
C LEU A 43 16.44 1.68 11.94
N GLY A 44 15.17 1.50 12.30
CA GLY A 44 14.55 2.29 13.37
C GLY A 44 15.26 2.13 14.71
N ARG A 45 15.56 0.88 15.10
CA ARG A 45 16.32 0.57 16.33
C ARG A 45 17.74 1.11 16.29
N ARG A 46 18.45 0.90 15.17
CA ARG A 46 19.87 1.24 15.04
C ARG A 46 20.13 2.76 14.97
N PHE A 47 19.21 3.52 14.40
CA PHE A 47 19.35 4.97 14.22
C PHE A 47 18.47 5.80 15.17
N GLY A 48 17.77 5.16 16.11
CA GLY A 48 16.91 5.83 17.10
C GLY A 48 15.74 6.59 16.47
N ILE A 49 15.13 6.04 15.41
CA ILE A 49 14.02 6.68 14.70
C ILE A 49 12.80 5.78 14.61
N SER A 50 11.63 6.40 14.46
CA SER A 50 10.42 5.65 14.16
C SER A 50 10.54 4.96 12.81
N MET A 51 9.91 3.79 12.70
CA MET A 51 9.82 3.04 11.43
C MET A 51 9.24 3.91 10.30
N GLN A 52 8.26 4.78 10.62
CA GLN A 52 7.70 5.72 9.65
C GLN A 52 8.72 6.77 9.19
N ALA A 53 9.57 7.28 10.08
CA ALA A 53 10.64 8.20 9.70
C ALA A 53 11.69 7.52 8.81
N ALA A 54 12.05 6.27 9.09
CA ALA A 54 12.91 5.48 8.22
C ALA A 54 12.28 5.29 6.83
N PHE A 55 10.99 4.97 6.78
CA PHE A 55 10.23 4.82 5.53
C PHE A 55 10.17 6.13 4.73
N ALA A 56 9.89 7.27 5.38
CA ALA A 56 9.85 8.58 4.72
C ALA A 56 11.22 8.99 4.14
N VAL A 57 12.31 8.68 4.84
CA VAL A 57 13.68 8.89 4.35
C VAL A 57 13.97 8.02 3.12
N LEU A 58 13.60 6.73 3.19
CA LEU A 58 13.76 5.81 2.06
C LEU A 58 12.90 6.23 0.87
N GLN A 59 11.67 6.69 1.08
CA GLN A 59 10.77 7.12 0.00
C GLN A 59 11.30 8.38 -0.70
N ARG A 60 11.91 9.30 0.07
CA ARG A 60 12.42 10.56 -0.46
C ARG A 60 13.75 10.42 -1.20
N HIS A 61 14.60 9.48 -0.80
CA HIS A 61 15.97 9.36 -1.32
C HIS A 61 16.24 8.06 -2.11
N ALA A 62 15.37 7.06 -2.00
CA ALA A 62 15.45 5.79 -2.71
C ALA A 62 14.04 5.22 -3.00
N PRO A 63 13.17 5.96 -3.71
CA PRO A 63 11.79 5.56 -3.96
C PRO A 63 11.64 4.19 -4.64
N GLY A 64 12.61 3.79 -5.46
CA GLY A 64 12.64 2.48 -6.12
C GLY A 64 13.22 1.33 -5.28
N ALA A 65 13.86 1.62 -4.14
CA ALA A 65 14.40 0.60 -3.26
C ALA A 65 13.33 0.05 -2.30
N ILE A 66 12.33 0.87 -1.97
CA ILE A 66 11.16 0.41 -1.25
C ILE A 66 10.42 -0.54 -2.18
N ARG A 67 10.46 -1.84 -1.88
CA ARG A 67 9.55 -2.79 -2.50
C ARG A 67 8.14 -2.22 -2.33
N PRO A 68 7.40 -1.95 -3.42
CA PRO A 68 6.01 -1.58 -3.29
C PRO A 68 5.39 -2.64 -2.39
N ARG A 69 4.54 -2.22 -1.46
CA ARG A 69 3.78 -3.14 -0.60
C ARG A 69 2.92 -3.96 -1.57
N SER A 70 3.48 -5.05 -2.09
CA SER A 70 3.04 -5.71 -3.31
C SER A 70 1.59 -6.09 -3.08
N ARG A 71 0.71 -5.30 -3.70
CA ARG A 71 -0.72 -5.52 -3.73
C ARG A 71 -1.05 -6.53 -4.84
N TYR A 72 -0.12 -6.74 -5.77
CA TYR A 72 -0.20 -7.64 -6.90
C TYR A 72 0.93 -8.65 -6.80
N ARG A 73 0.57 -9.88 -6.48
CA ARG A 73 1.41 -11.04 -6.79
C ARG A 73 1.08 -11.51 -8.20
N GLU A 74 2.04 -12.12 -8.92
CA GLU A 74 1.75 -12.80 -10.20
C GLU A 74 0.62 -13.82 -10.03
N GLU A 75 0.57 -14.47 -8.87
CA GLU A 75 -0.51 -15.35 -8.42
C GLU A 75 -1.89 -14.68 -8.49
N ASP A 76 -2.00 -13.39 -8.15
CA ASP A 76 -3.29 -12.68 -8.15
C ASP A 76 -3.79 -12.47 -9.59
N ALA A 77 -2.90 -12.16 -10.54
CA ALA A 77 -3.26 -12.01 -11.94
C ALA A 77 -3.74 -13.34 -12.55
N GLU A 78 -3.11 -14.45 -12.17
CA GLU A 78 -3.52 -15.77 -12.60
C GLU A 78 -4.87 -16.19 -12.00
N ILE A 79 -5.12 -15.88 -10.72
CA ILE A 79 -6.43 -16.08 -10.07
C ILE A 79 -7.53 -15.36 -10.86
N VAL A 80 -7.32 -14.09 -11.24
CA VAL A 80 -8.28 -13.31 -12.02
C VAL A 80 -8.50 -13.93 -13.39
N ARG A 81 -7.42 -14.31 -14.09
CA ARG A 81 -7.53 -14.92 -15.43
C ARG A 81 -8.34 -16.21 -15.41
N ARG A 82 -8.06 -17.12 -14.48
CA ARG A 82 -8.81 -18.39 -14.36
C ARG A 82 -10.25 -18.17 -13.88
N TYR A 83 -10.47 -17.16 -13.02
CA TYR A 83 -11.81 -16.75 -12.62
C TYR A 83 -12.63 -16.19 -13.80
N VAL A 84 -12.04 -15.37 -14.67
CA VAL A 84 -12.72 -14.90 -15.88
C VAL A 84 -12.98 -16.06 -16.85
N ALA A 85 -12.08 -17.05 -16.92
CA ALA A 85 -12.24 -18.24 -17.75
C ALA A 85 -13.35 -19.21 -17.28
N GLY A 86 -14.00 -18.96 -16.13
CA GLY A 86 -15.12 -19.78 -15.67
C GLY A 86 -14.78 -20.77 -14.54
N GLU A 87 -13.53 -20.90 -14.10
CA GLU A 87 -13.16 -21.83 -13.02
C GLU A 87 -13.89 -21.52 -11.71
N GLN A 88 -14.29 -22.56 -10.97
CA GLN A 88 -14.99 -22.37 -9.70
C GLN A 88 -14.05 -21.81 -8.63
N THR A 89 -14.56 -20.90 -7.80
CA THR A 89 -13.80 -20.28 -6.69
C THR A 89 -13.25 -21.29 -5.70
N THR A 90 -13.91 -22.44 -5.53
CA THR A 90 -13.44 -23.56 -4.69
C THR A 90 -12.25 -24.29 -5.30
N ALA A 91 -12.19 -24.43 -6.63
CA ALA A 91 -11.05 -25.00 -7.34
C ALA A 91 -9.85 -24.05 -7.29
N LEU A 92 -10.08 -22.74 -7.49
CA LEU A 92 -9.04 -21.71 -7.35
C LEU A 92 -8.47 -21.65 -5.92
N ALA A 93 -9.35 -21.69 -4.91
CA ALA A 93 -8.92 -21.72 -3.51
C ALA A 93 -7.99 -22.90 -3.21
N ARG A 94 -8.27 -24.08 -3.78
CA ARG A 94 -7.41 -25.27 -3.65
C ARG A 94 -6.10 -25.13 -4.43
N ALA A 95 -6.17 -24.67 -5.68
CA ALA A 95 -5.01 -24.51 -6.55
C ALA A 95 -3.99 -23.51 -5.99
N PHE A 96 -4.46 -22.40 -5.43
CA PHE A 96 -3.62 -21.34 -4.86
C PHE A 96 -3.45 -21.45 -3.34
N ASN A 97 -3.86 -22.58 -2.75
CA ASN A 97 -3.82 -22.84 -1.30
C ASN A 97 -4.26 -21.63 -0.44
N CYS A 98 -5.40 -21.05 -0.78
CA CYS A 98 -5.90 -19.84 -0.13
C CYS A 98 -7.40 -19.86 0.11
N SER A 99 -7.87 -19.03 1.03
CA SER A 99 -9.29 -18.95 1.35
C SER A 99 -10.12 -18.44 0.16
N THR A 100 -11.36 -18.92 0.04
CA THR A 100 -12.34 -18.40 -0.93
C THR A 100 -12.56 -16.90 -0.78
N GLY A 101 -12.48 -16.36 0.44
CA GLY A 101 -12.53 -14.92 0.70
C GLY A 101 -11.39 -14.13 0.05
N ARG A 102 -10.17 -14.69 0.00
CA ARG A 102 -9.03 -14.08 -0.72
C ARG A 102 -9.30 -14.04 -2.23
N ILE A 103 -9.79 -15.13 -2.80
CA ILE A 103 -10.16 -15.20 -4.22
C ILE A 103 -11.21 -14.13 -4.55
N TYR A 104 -12.26 -14.01 -3.74
CA TYR A 104 -13.29 -12.97 -3.90
C TYR A 104 -12.72 -11.56 -3.76
N TYR A 105 -11.84 -11.32 -2.79
CA TYR A 105 -11.19 -10.01 -2.63
C TYR A 105 -10.39 -9.61 -3.87
N VAL A 106 -9.58 -10.54 -4.39
CA VAL A 106 -8.76 -10.32 -5.60
C VAL A 106 -9.65 -10.07 -6.82
N CYS A 107 -10.65 -10.93 -7.06
CA CYS A 107 -11.54 -10.80 -8.21
C CYS A 107 -12.41 -9.53 -8.12
N ARG A 108 -12.89 -9.14 -6.93
CA ARG A 108 -13.68 -7.91 -6.76
C ARG A 108 -12.84 -6.65 -6.98
N ARG A 109 -11.55 -6.69 -6.64
CA ARG A 109 -10.63 -5.58 -6.85
C ARG A 109 -10.28 -5.41 -8.32
N ASP A 110 -9.97 -6.50 -9.01
CA ASP A 110 -9.34 -6.46 -10.34
C ASP A 110 -10.31 -6.78 -11.51
N ALA A 111 -11.39 -7.50 -11.25
CA ALA A 111 -12.41 -7.86 -12.23
C ALA A 111 -13.84 -7.80 -11.63
N PRO A 112 -14.28 -6.62 -11.15
CA PRO A 112 -15.60 -6.48 -10.51
C PRO A 112 -16.76 -6.87 -11.44
N ALA A 113 -16.63 -6.61 -12.75
CA ALA A 113 -17.65 -6.97 -13.74
C ALA A 113 -17.88 -8.49 -13.81
N ALA A 114 -16.81 -9.29 -13.85
CA ALA A 114 -16.91 -10.75 -13.89
C ALA A 114 -17.46 -11.33 -12.57
N VAL A 115 -17.24 -10.65 -11.44
CA VAL A 115 -17.83 -11.04 -10.16
C VAL A 115 -19.33 -10.78 -10.14
N GLU A 116 -19.75 -9.61 -10.60
CA GLU A 116 -21.17 -9.26 -10.67
C GLU A 116 -21.93 -10.13 -11.69
N GLU A 117 -21.35 -10.38 -12.87
CA GLU A 117 -21.93 -11.28 -13.88
C GLU A 117 -22.19 -12.68 -13.30
N ARG A 118 -21.19 -13.29 -12.67
CA ARG A 118 -21.38 -14.60 -12.01
C ARG A 118 -22.34 -14.56 -10.83
N ARG A 119 -22.40 -13.45 -10.11
CA ARG A 119 -23.35 -13.26 -9.00
C ARG A 119 -24.78 -13.23 -9.53
N LEU A 120 -25.01 -12.54 -10.64
CA LEU A 120 -26.27 -12.52 -11.36
C LEU A 120 -26.62 -13.91 -11.90
N SER A 121 -25.68 -14.63 -12.53
CA SER A 121 -25.91 -15.99 -13.04
C SER A 121 -26.21 -17.01 -11.93
N ARG A 122 -25.51 -16.93 -10.78
CA ARG A 122 -25.81 -17.78 -9.61
C ARG A 122 -27.07 -17.34 -8.85
N GLY A 123 -27.39 -16.05 -8.86
CA GLY A 123 -28.63 -15.50 -8.31
C GLY A 123 -29.85 -15.97 -9.10
N TYR A 124 -29.75 -15.97 -10.43
CA TYR A 124 -30.78 -16.48 -11.34
C TYR A 124 -31.08 -17.97 -11.12
N MET A 125 -30.09 -18.78 -10.74
CA MET A 125 -30.32 -20.18 -10.33
C MET A 125 -30.97 -20.33 -8.95
N ARG A 126 -30.87 -19.34 -8.06
CA ARG A 126 -31.44 -19.39 -6.70
C ARG A 126 -32.87 -18.85 -6.62
N SER A 127 -33.31 -18.08 -7.62
CA SER A 127 -34.62 -17.44 -7.68
C SER A 127 -35.36 -17.72 -8.99
N GLY A 128 -35.30 -18.96 -9.49
CA GLY A 128 -36.00 -19.37 -10.73
C GLY A 128 -37.48 -18.94 -10.74
N PRO A 129 -38.09 -18.80 -11.93
CA PRO A 129 -39.44 -18.26 -12.06
C PRO A 129 -40.40 -19.09 -11.18
N GLN A 130 -41.06 -18.44 -10.22
CA GLN A 130 -42.19 -19.06 -9.54
C GLN A 130 -43.26 -19.28 -10.61
N SER A 131 -43.45 -20.56 -10.96
CA SER A 131 -44.53 -21.02 -11.84
C SER A 131 -45.86 -20.88 -11.15
#